data_AF-E3CQI3-F1
#
_entry.id   AF-E3CQI3-F1
#
_cell.length_a   1.000
_cell.length_b   1.000
_cell.length_c   1.000
_cell.angle_alpha   90.00
_cell.angle_beta   90.00
_cell.angle_gamma   90.00
#
_symmetry.space_group_name_H-M   'P 1'
#
loop_
_entity.id
_entity.type
_entity.pdbx_description
1 polymer ?
#
loop_
_entity_poly.entity_id
_entity_poly.type
_entity_poly.pdbx_seq_one_letter_code
_entity_poly.pdbx_strand_id
1 'polypeptide(L)'
;MRCNFSSLSPVMQALLAGLFNWFCTLIGASLVFFVKTIHQKFMDMMMGLAAGIMTAAAVWPLLVPSLDYSQSIATNRFYWLTTAVGSIVGGLFIRFINYLVPDLHLNHQMSDKEGILNPKRPLSKTMLLYLAVVFHNIPEGLAVGVAFASVANLATRLSFT
;
A
#
# COMPACT_ATOMS: atom_id res chain seq x y z
N MET A 1 21.82 11.75 26.28
CA MET A 1 20.80 12.21 25.31
C MET A 1 20.24 10.99 24.59
N ARG A 2 19.01 10.57 24.88
CA ARG A 2 18.34 9.53 24.10
C ARG A 2 17.48 10.25 23.05
N CYS A 3 17.91 10.22 21.79
CA CYS A 3 17.05 10.65 20.69
C CYS A 3 15.89 9.64 20.60
N ASN A 4 14.73 10.01 21.13
CA ASN A 4 13.55 9.18 21.05
C ASN A 4 12.92 9.34 19.66
N PHE A 5 12.33 8.27 19.12
CA PHE A 5 11.70 8.29 17.79
C PHE A 5 10.68 9.43 17.63
N SER A 6 9.99 9.79 18.70
CA SER A 6 9.01 10.87 18.76
C SER A 6 9.60 12.28 18.57
N SER A 7 10.91 12.48 18.73
CA SER A 7 11.55 13.80 18.52
C SER A 7 12.08 14.01 17.10
N LEU A 8 11.93 13.02 16.22
CA LEU A 8 12.35 13.11 14.82
C LEU A 8 11.29 13.84 13.98
N SER A 9 11.72 14.40 12.84
CA SER A 9 10.77 15.00 11.90
C SER A 9 9.82 13.93 11.34
N PRO A 10 8.56 14.29 10.99
CA PRO A 10 7.59 13.35 10.45
C PRO A 10 8.08 12.63 9.19
N VAL A 11 8.85 13.34 8.36
CA VAL A 11 9.50 12.78 7.17
C VAL A 11 10.53 11.70 7.55
N MET A 12 11.33 11.95 8.58
CA MET A 12 12.31 10.98 9.07
C MET A 12 11.63 9.77 9.72
N GLN A 13 10.54 9.98 10.46
CA GLN A 13 9.74 8.88 11.03
C GLN A 13 9.15 8.00 9.92
N ALA A 14 8.55 8.61 8.89
CA ALA A 14 8.02 7.89 7.74
C ALA A 14 9.12 7.14 6.97
N LEU A 15 10.30 7.75 6.79
CA LEU A 15 11.45 7.12 6.14
C LEU A 15 11.93 5.88 6.92
N LEU A 16 12.10 6.01 8.24
CA LEU A 16 12.52 4.90 9.09
C LEU A 16 11.48 3.78 9.12
N ALA A 17 10.19 4.12 9.19
CA ALA A 17 9.11 3.14 9.10
C ALA A 17 9.08 2.43 7.75
N GLY A 18 9.32 3.16 6.64
CA GLY A 18 9.42 2.58 5.30
C GLY A 18 10.62 1.65 5.14
N LEU A 19 11.79 2.04 5.65
CA LEU A 19 12.99 1.20 5.67
C LEU A 19 12.79 -0.06 6.51
N PHE A 20 12.10 0.07 7.65
CA PHE A 20 11.74 -1.07 8.48
C PHE A 20 10.81 -2.02 7.74
N ASN A 21 9.78 -1.51 7.04
CA ASN A 21 8.90 -2.34 6.21
C ASN A 21 9.69 -3.10 5.12
N TRP A 22 10.57 -2.39 4.41
CA TRP A 22 11.44 -2.99 3.39
C TRP A 22 12.35 -4.08 3.97
N PHE A 23 12.89 -3.87 5.16
CA PHE A 23 13.70 -4.86 5.86
C PHE A 23 12.90 -6.12 6.25
N CYS A 24 11.65 -5.95 6.71
CA CYS A 24 10.75 -7.07 6.96
C CYS A 24 10.46 -7.88 5.68
N THR A 25 10.23 -7.21 4.54
CA THR A 25 10.07 -7.87 3.24
C THR A 25 11.34 -8.63 2.82
N LEU A 26 12.51 -8.04 3.03
CA LEU A 26 13.80 -8.67 2.76
C LEU A 26 13.99 -9.97 3.58
N ILE A 27 13.68 -9.92 4.87
CA ILE A 27 13.72 -11.09 5.75
C ILE A 27 12.72 -12.15 5.27
N GLY A 28 11.48 -11.77 4.96
CA GLY A 28 10.47 -12.70 4.43
C GLY A 28 10.93 -13.38 3.14
N ALA A 29 11.50 -12.61 2.20
CA ALA A 29 12.04 -13.12 0.95
C ALA A 29 13.26 -14.05 1.15
N SER A 30 14.08 -13.81 2.18
CA SER A 30 15.24 -14.65 2.48
C SER A 30 14.90 -16.12 2.81
N LEU A 31 13.66 -16.39 3.25
CA LEU A 31 13.19 -17.75 3.53
C LEU A 31 13.23 -18.67 2.30
N VAL A 32 13.21 -18.12 1.08
CA VAL A 32 13.37 -18.87 -0.17
C VAL A 32 14.69 -19.65 -0.23
N PHE A 33 15.75 -19.20 0.46
CA PHE A 33 17.02 -19.93 0.51
C PHE A 33 16.95 -21.22 1.32
N PHE A 34 16.01 -21.31 2.27
CA PHE A 34 15.84 -22.47 3.14
C PHE A 34 14.68 -23.37 2.70
N VAL A 35 13.58 -22.78 2.22
CA VAL A 35 12.35 -23.49 1.87
C VAL A 35 12.08 -23.33 0.38
N LYS A 36 12.33 -24.40 -0.39
CA LYS A 36 12.13 -24.41 -1.85
C LYS A 36 10.73 -24.88 -2.28
N THR A 37 10.02 -25.60 -1.42
CA THR A 37 8.68 -26.11 -1.67
C THR A 37 7.77 -25.77 -0.50
N ILE A 38 6.64 -25.15 -0.79
CA ILE A 38 5.62 -24.77 0.21
C ILE A 38 4.30 -25.42 -0.20
N HIS A 39 3.60 -25.99 0.76
CA HIS A 39 2.28 -26.57 0.53
C HIS A 39 1.28 -25.47 0.13
N GLN A 40 0.49 -25.68 -0.93
CA GLN A 40 -0.40 -24.64 -1.49
C GLN A 40 -1.39 -24.07 -0.46
N LYS A 41 -2.02 -24.91 0.36
CA LYS A 41 -2.85 -24.47 1.51
C LYS A 41 -2.17 -23.47 2.45
N PHE A 42 -0.87 -23.63 2.70
CA PHE A 42 -0.12 -22.69 3.54
C PHE A 42 0.10 -21.37 2.81
N MET A 43 0.39 -21.41 1.52
CA MET A 43 0.49 -20.22 0.67
C MET A 43 -0.84 -19.45 0.60
N ASP A 44 -1.96 -20.16 0.42
CA ASP A 44 -3.29 -19.56 0.41
C ASP A 44 -3.65 -18.93 1.77
N MET A 45 -3.26 -19.59 2.88
CA MET A 45 -3.41 -19.04 4.23
C MET A 45 -2.59 -17.75 4.40
N MET A 46 -1.35 -17.71 3.92
CA MET A 46 -0.50 -16.51 3.98
C MET A 46 -1.07 -15.36 3.14
N MET A 47 -1.55 -15.64 1.93
CA MET A 47 -2.20 -14.63 1.08
C MET A 47 -3.49 -14.10 1.72
N GLY A 48 -4.31 -14.97 2.30
CA GLY A 48 -5.52 -14.57 3.02
C GLY A 48 -5.22 -13.71 4.26
N LEU A 49 -4.20 -14.07 5.03
CA LEU A 49 -3.73 -13.28 6.17
C LEU A 49 -3.25 -11.90 5.74
N ALA A 50 -2.42 -11.82 4.68
CA ALA A 50 -1.93 -10.55 4.15
C ALA A 50 -3.09 -9.65 3.68
N ALA A 51 -4.03 -10.20 2.89
CA ALA A 51 -5.21 -9.46 2.45
C ALA A 51 -6.07 -8.95 3.61
N GLY A 52 -6.24 -9.75 4.66
CA GLY A 52 -6.94 -9.36 5.88
C GLY A 52 -6.27 -8.19 6.61
N ILE A 53 -4.96 -8.28 6.85
CA ILE A 53 -4.19 -7.21 7.52
C ILE A 53 -4.25 -5.91 6.71
N MET A 54 -4.09 -5.99 5.39
CA MET A 54 -4.16 -4.80 4.52
C MET A 54 -5.55 -4.16 4.53
N THR A 55 -6.61 -4.97 4.52
CA THR A 55 -8.00 -4.45 4.60
C THR A 55 -8.25 -3.76 5.94
N ALA A 56 -7.79 -4.34 7.04
CA ALA A 56 -7.90 -3.71 8.36
C ALA A 56 -7.09 -2.40 8.45
N ALA A 57 -5.88 -2.39 7.90
CA ALA A 57 -5.02 -1.20 7.86
C ALA A 57 -5.61 -0.06 6.99
N ALA A 58 -6.38 -0.40 5.96
CA ALA A 58 -7.10 0.59 5.16
C ALA A 58 -8.29 1.21 5.92
N VAL A 59 -9.00 0.42 6.74
CA VAL A 59 -10.22 0.89 7.42
C VAL A 59 -9.91 1.67 8.69
N TRP A 60 -9.14 1.11 9.63
CA TRP A 60 -9.00 1.70 10.97
C TRP A 60 -7.96 2.82 11.02
N PRO A 61 -6.71 2.64 10.57
CA PRO A 61 -5.71 3.71 10.57
C PRO A 61 -5.94 4.83 9.55
N LEU A 62 -6.67 4.56 8.45
CA LEU A 62 -6.79 5.51 7.34
C LEU A 62 -8.22 6.02 7.17
N LEU A 63 -9.17 5.14 6.87
CA LEU A 63 -10.53 5.55 6.52
C LEU A 63 -11.24 6.23 7.69
N VAL A 64 -11.21 5.65 8.89
CA VAL A 64 -11.85 6.25 10.08
C VAL A 64 -11.24 7.63 10.42
N PRO A 65 -9.91 7.79 10.59
CA PRO A 65 -9.30 9.11 10.82
C PRO A 65 -9.55 10.12 9.70
N SER A 66 -9.68 9.67 8.45
CA SER A 66 -9.99 10.57 7.33
C SER A 66 -11.42 11.15 7.42
N LEU A 67 -12.39 10.36 7.93
CA LEU A 67 -13.75 10.84 8.20
C LEU A 67 -13.75 11.89 9.31
N ASP A 68 -13.04 11.61 10.41
CA ASP A 68 -12.92 12.55 11.54
C ASP A 68 -12.25 13.85 11.10
N TYR A 69 -11.20 13.76 10.27
CA TYR A 69 -10.53 14.92 9.71
C TYR A 69 -11.45 15.72 8.77
N SER A 70 -12.24 15.05 7.93
CA SER A 70 -13.22 15.70 7.05
C SER A 70 -14.29 16.45 7.84
N GLN A 71 -14.78 15.87 8.94
CA GLN A 71 -15.74 16.52 9.84
C GLN A 71 -15.16 17.79 10.48
N SER A 72 -13.86 17.83 10.77
CA SER A 72 -13.19 19.01 11.35
C SER A 72 -13.02 20.18 10.36
N ILE A 73 -13.03 19.92 9.06
CA ILE A 73 -12.82 20.94 8.01
C ILE A 73 -14.16 21.37 7.40
N ALA A 74 -15.05 20.43 7.15
CA ALA A 74 -16.35 20.68 6.54
C ALA A 74 -17.43 20.68 7.63
N THR A 75 -17.93 21.87 8.00
CA THR A 75 -19.10 22.06 8.90
C THR A 75 -20.42 21.54 8.29
N ASN A 76 -20.37 20.82 7.18
CA ASN A 76 -21.53 20.40 6.42
C ASN A 76 -21.93 18.96 6.77
N ARG A 77 -23.23 18.65 6.68
CA ARG A 77 -23.82 17.32 6.95
C ARG A 77 -23.25 16.20 6.06
N PHE A 78 -22.53 16.56 5.00
CA PHE A 78 -21.96 15.66 3.99
C PHE A 78 -20.45 15.43 4.14
N TYR A 79 -19.88 15.47 5.34
CA TYR A 79 -18.44 15.22 5.58
C TYR A 79 -17.94 13.86 5.05
N TRP A 80 -18.82 12.84 5.00
CA TRP A 80 -18.51 11.52 4.45
C TRP A 80 -18.22 11.58 2.94
N LEU A 81 -18.77 12.57 2.23
CA LEU A 81 -18.64 12.69 0.77
C LEU A 81 -17.18 12.91 0.36
N THR A 82 -16.46 13.79 1.07
CA THR A 82 -15.04 14.07 0.78
C THR A 82 -14.17 12.81 0.90
N THR A 83 -14.41 12.02 1.95
CA THR A 83 -13.69 10.76 2.19
C THR A 83 -14.06 9.69 1.16
N ALA A 84 -15.34 9.57 0.83
CA ALA A 84 -15.83 8.63 -0.18
C ALA A 84 -15.26 8.96 -1.57
N VAL A 85 -15.28 10.23 -1.97
CA VAL A 85 -14.70 10.69 -3.24
C VAL A 85 -13.20 10.41 -3.26
N GLY A 86 -12.47 10.75 -2.19
CA GLY A 86 -11.04 10.44 -2.08
C GLY A 86 -10.74 8.94 -2.22
N SER A 87 -11.55 8.10 -1.58
CA SER A 87 -11.42 6.64 -1.63
C SER A 87 -11.67 6.09 -3.03
N ILE A 88 -12.72 6.58 -3.71
CA ILE A 88 -13.06 6.18 -5.09
C ILE A 88 -11.96 6.63 -6.06
N VAL A 89 -11.49 7.88 -5.95
CA VAL A 89 -10.41 8.39 -6.80
C VAL A 89 -9.13 7.59 -6.58
N GLY A 90 -8.79 7.26 -5.33
CA GLY A 90 -7.67 6.36 -5.02
C GLY A 90 -7.84 4.97 -5.63
N GLY A 91 -9.02 4.36 -5.51
CA GLY A 91 -9.33 3.07 -6.12
C GLY A 91 -9.23 3.10 -7.66
N LEU A 92 -9.73 4.16 -8.30
CA LEU A 92 -9.60 4.38 -9.73
C LEU A 92 -8.15 4.60 -10.16
N PHE A 93 -7.35 5.28 -9.33
CA PHE A 93 -5.93 5.47 -9.56
C PHE A 93 -5.17 4.15 -9.54
N ILE A 94 -5.44 3.28 -8.56
CA ILE A 94 -4.84 1.92 -8.53
C ILE A 94 -5.32 1.08 -9.72
N ARG A 95 -6.62 1.15 -10.06
CA ARG A 95 -7.15 0.48 -11.25
C ARG A 95 -6.46 0.95 -12.53
N PHE A 96 -6.19 2.25 -12.65
CA PHE A 96 -5.46 2.82 -13.77
C PHE A 96 -4.02 2.30 -13.83
N ILE A 97 -3.33 2.24 -12.69
CA ILE A 97 -1.98 1.65 -12.61
C ILE A 97 -2.01 0.18 -13.04
N ASN A 98 -2.96 -0.61 -12.53
CA ASN A 98 -3.09 -2.03 -12.90
C ASN A 98 -3.39 -2.18 -14.40
N TYR A 99 -4.18 -1.27 -14.99
CA TYR A 99 -4.42 -1.28 -16.44
C TYR A 99 -3.16 -1.00 -17.27
N LEU A 100 -2.21 -0.22 -16.75
CA LEU A 100 -0.92 0.02 -17.41
C LEU A 100 0.02 -1.18 -17.32
N VAL A 101 -0.15 -2.03 -16.31
CA VAL A 101 0.65 -3.24 -16.12
C VAL A 101 0.00 -4.38 -16.88
N PRO A 102 0.69 -5.04 -17.83
CA PRO A 102 0.14 -6.21 -18.46
C PRO A 102 0.00 -7.34 -17.42
N ASP A 103 -1.23 -7.74 -17.11
CA ASP A 103 -1.53 -8.77 -16.13
C ASP A 103 -0.86 -10.10 -16.51
N LEU A 104 -0.13 -10.64 -15.54
CA LEU A 104 0.67 -11.83 -15.69
C LEU A 104 -0.20 -13.07 -15.39
N HIS A 105 -0.96 -13.56 -16.37
CA HIS A 105 -1.57 -14.88 -16.32
C HIS A 105 -0.50 -15.97 -16.49
N LEU A 106 0.25 -16.27 -15.41
CA LEU A 106 1.37 -17.23 -15.41
C LEU A 106 0.95 -18.71 -15.65
N ASN A 107 -0.34 -19.04 -15.67
CA ASN A 107 -0.80 -20.43 -15.68
C ASN A 107 -1.91 -20.78 -16.69
N HIS A 108 -2.35 -19.86 -17.53
CA HIS A 108 -3.30 -20.19 -18.61
C HIS A 108 -2.67 -19.97 -19.98
N GLN A 109 -2.72 -21.04 -20.77
CA GLN A 109 -2.47 -21.02 -22.20
C GLN A 109 -3.16 -19.81 -22.82
N MET A 110 -2.40 -19.05 -23.60
CA MET A 110 -2.83 -18.15 -24.67
C MET A 110 -4.36 -18.11 -24.89
N SER A 111 -5.09 -17.34 -24.09
CA SER A 111 -6.42 -16.84 -24.46
C SER A 111 -6.62 -15.55 -23.71
N ASP A 112 -6.80 -14.48 -24.50
CA ASP A 112 -7.33 -13.19 -24.09
C ASP A 112 -6.38 -12.32 -23.25
N LYS A 113 -5.43 -11.73 -23.98
CA LYS A 113 -4.63 -10.58 -23.54
C LYS A 113 -5.56 -9.36 -23.38
N GLU A 114 -6.13 -9.17 -22.20
CA GLU A 114 -6.73 -7.88 -21.84
C GLU A 114 -5.60 -6.91 -21.41
N GLY A 115 -5.02 -6.21 -22.37
CA GLY A 115 -4.03 -5.15 -22.14
C GLY A 115 -3.54 -4.50 -23.44
N ILE A 116 -3.53 -3.16 -23.50
CA ILE A 116 -3.16 -2.36 -24.70
C ILE A 116 -1.69 -2.51 -25.12
N LEU A 117 -0.84 -3.11 -24.29
CA LEU A 117 0.55 -3.42 -24.65
C LEU A 117 0.60 -4.63 -25.60
N ASN A 118 0.37 -4.35 -26.88
CA ASN A 118 0.48 -5.24 -28.04
C ASN A 118 1.90 -5.86 -28.16
N PRO A 119 2.09 -6.97 -28.87
CA PRO A 119 2.73 -8.19 -28.41
C PRO A 119 4.04 -8.38 -29.17
N LYS A 120 4.87 -7.33 -29.23
CA LYS A 120 6.13 -7.35 -30.01
C LYS A 120 7.37 -7.60 -29.16
N ARG A 121 7.28 -7.46 -27.84
CA ARG A 121 8.34 -7.82 -26.89
C ARG A 121 7.71 -8.30 -25.58
N PRO A 122 7.60 -9.62 -25.34
CA PRO A 122 7.19 -10.09 -24.02
C PRO A 122 8.23 -9.61 -23.01
N LEU A 123 7.80 -8.86 -22.00
CA LEU A 123 8.62 -8.57 -20.83
C LEU A 123 9.07 -9.89 -20.21
N SER A 124 10.31 -9.96 -19.74
CA SER A 124 10.79 -11.13 -19.00
C SER A 124 9.89 -11.39 -17.80
N LYS A 125 9.63 -12.67 -17.46
CA LYS A 125 8.88 -13.06 -16.26
C LYS A 125 9.40 -12.38 -14.99
N THR A 126 10.73 -12.19 -14.92
CA THR A 126 11.40 -11.47 -13.83
C THR A 126 11.01 -9.98 -13.80
N MET A 127 10.89 -9.35 -14.97
CA MET A 127 10.51 -7.93 -15.05
C MET A 127 9.04 -7.72 -14.74
N LEU A 128 8.16 -8.65 -15.15
CA LEU A 128 6.75 -8.63 -14.79
C LEU A 128 6.56 -8.83 -13.28
N LEU A 129 7.29 -9.78 -12.67
CA LEU A 129 7.29 -9.97 -11.23
C LEU A 129 7.79 -8.72 -10.48
N TYR A 130 8.91 -8.14 -10.92
CA TYR A 130 9.43 -6.91 -10.34
C TYR A 130 8.41 -5.77 -10.41
N LEU A 131 7.81 -5.58 -11.59
CA LEU A 131 6.82 -4.54 -11.82
C LEU A 131 5.57 -4.73 -10.93
N ALA A 132 5.09 -5.98 -10.81
CA ALA A 132 3.97 -6.32 -9.94
C ALA A 132 4.25 -5.99 -8.46
N VAL A 133 5.45 -6.33 -7.97
CA VAL A 133 5.87 -6.01 -6.60
C VAL A 133 5.97 -4.49 -6.40
N VAL A 134 6.60 -3.76 -7.32
CA VAL A 134 6.73 -2.30 -7.24
C VAL A 134 5.37 -1.63 -7.13
N PHE A 135 4.41 -2.02 -7.96
CA PHE A 135 3.08 -1.40 -7.96
C PHE A 135 2.23 -1.76 -6.75
N HIS A 136 2.50 -2.87 -6.06
CA HIS A 136 1.89 -3.19 -4.77
C HIS A 136 2.49 -2.38 -3.62
N ASN A 137 3.81 -2.13 -3.67
CA ASN A 137 4.53 -1.44 -2.59
C ASN A 137 4.34 0.09 -2.62
N ILE A 138 4.02 0.68 -3.77
CA ILE A 138 3.77 2.13 -3.87
C ILE A 138 2.58 2.57 -2.99
N PRO A 139 1.38 1.96 -3.08
CA PRO A 139 0.25 2.28 -2.22
C PRO A 139 0.55 2.13 -0.73
N GLU A 140 1.27 1.08 -0.34
CA GLU A 140 1.68 0.85 1.05
C GLU A 140 2.61 1.95 1.56
N GLY A 141 3.62 2.32 0.77
CA GLY A 141 4.53 3.41 1.12
C GLY A 141 3.80 4.75 1.27
N LEU A 142 2.85 5.04 0.38
CA LEU A 142 2.00 6.23 0.46
C LEU A 142 1.14 6.24 1.72
N ALA A 143 0.52 5.10 2.07
CA ALA A 143 -0.27 4.94 3.29
C ALA A 143 0.55 5.26 4.56
N VAL A 144 1.77 4.73 4.66
CA VAL A 144 2.67 5.02 5.79
C VAL A 144 3.02 6.51 5.84
N GLY A 145 3.36 7.11 4.70
CA GLY A 145 3.67 8.55 4.61
C GLY A 145 2.52 9.44 5.07
N VAL A 146 1.30 9.15 4.61
CA VAL A 146 0.09 9.90 4.99
C VAL A 146 -0.22 9.75 6.49
N ALA A 147 -0.05 8.54 7.04
CA ALA A 147 -0.27 8.30 8.46
C ALA A 147 0.67 9.11 9.37
N PHE A 148 1.96 9.20 9.06
CA PHE A 148 2.89 10.04 9.83
C PHE A 148 2.67 11.54 9.60
N ALA A 149 2.27 11.94 8.40
CA ALA A 149 1.93 13.33 8.10
C ALA A 149 0.67 13.80 8.83
N SER A 150 -0.35 12.96 8.97
CA SER A 150 -1.58 13.30 9.69
C SER A 150 -1.32 13.52 11.18
N VAL A 151 -0.52 12.67 11.81
CA VAL A 151 -0.10 12.81 13.21
C VAL A 151 0.66 14.12 13.43
N ALA A 152 1.55 14.49 12.51
CA ALA A 152 2.30 15.73 12.59
C ALA A 152 1.40 16.98 12.47
N ASN A 153 0.44 16.95 11.55
CA ASN A 153 -0.53 18.05 11.39
C ASN A 153 -1.42 18.20 12.63
N LEU A 154 -1.82 17.08 13.26
CA LEU A 154 -2.58 17.10 14.51
C LEU A 154 -1.75 17.67 15.67
N ALA A 155 -0.49 17.25 15.81
CA ALA A 155 0.42 17.76 16.83
C ALA A 155 0.69 19.27 16.67
N THR A 156 0.81 19.75 15.43
CA THR A 156 0.97 21.18 15.13
C THR A 156 -0.28 21.96 15.54
N ARG A 157 -1.48 21.47 15.21
CA ARG A 157 -2.74 22.14 15.60
C ARG A 157 -2.93 22.24 17.11
N LEU A 158 -2.56 21.20 17.86
CA LEU A 158 -2.64 21.19 19.33
C LEU A 158 -1.58 22.06 20.03
N SER A 159 -0.50 22.42 19.33
CA SER A 159 0.55 23.31 19.87
C SER A 159 0.19 24.80 19.74
N PHE A 160 -0.80 25.14 18.91
CA PHE A 160 -1.29 26.51 18.68
C PHE A 160 -2.67 26.78 19.31
N THR A 161 -3.15 25.88 20.16
CA THR A 161 -4.36 26.01 21.00
C THR A 161 -3.96 25.90 22.47
#